data_AF-A0A1Z8YC34-F1
#
_entry.id   AF-A0A1Z8YC34-F1
#
_cell.length_a   1.000
_cell.length_b   1.000
_cell.length_c   1.000
_cell.angle_alpha   90.00
_cell.angle_beta   90.00
_cell.angle_gamma   90.00
#
_symmetry.space_group_name_H-M   'P 1'
#
loop_
_entity.id
_entity.type
_entity.pdbx_description
1 polymer ?
#
loop_
_entity_poly.entity_id
_entity_poly.type
_entity_poly.pdbx_seq_one_letter_code
_entity_poly.pdbx_strand_id
1 'polypeptide(L)'
;MAENEASAKPVVIHVPKTGGTTLIMALTKGQMQPKADEHYRHVLWNDERTITHSNCGDLFAPDGAERYAGRQVMLTLRAPIDRLESEYHFLGNRQEYRTLWTHHNRTPFPPSFAEFVAADGSSESITKFLLGRDLYDPTPVTAEEGERVLQRLDELEFVFGLTHRMEDTIRNAEHRLDITCEQELKRHRTSVHKPERAADWSAIEQTFLERNPWDQAVFAAVVSRFTEQIATLPESTEQARSFVGDRYDGLLGFVAPPASRTPFEVFVKEFPDPDAFYAWVTERKMALTHLNVMARRAAENDGRAFTRDWLERALVKYPPSGDEPIEIDHDDPLETVRTYALRLFG
;
A
#
# COMPACT_ATOMS: atom_id res chain seq x y z
N MET A 1 14.66 42.98 13.22
CA MET A 1 14.74 41.67 13.90
C MET A 1 13.67 40.82 13.27
N ALA A 2 14.07 39.97 12.33
CA ALA A 2 13.18 39.12 11.56
C ALA A 2 12.52 38.10 12.49
N GLU A 3 11.21 37.96 12.34
CA GLU A 3 10.46 36.85 12.92
C GLU A 3 11.07 35.54 12.42
N ASN A 4 11.34 34.63 13.37
CA ASN A 4 11.77 33.26 13.13
C ASN A 4 10.84 32.63 12.06
N GLU A 5 11.36 32.39 10.86
CA GLU A 5 10.72 31.49 9.89
C GLU A 5 10.66 30.10 10.54
N ALA A 6 9.51 29.78 11.13
CA ALA A 6 9.18 28.39 11.41
C ALA A 6 9.29 27.64 10.08
N SER A 7 10.21 26.67 10.00
CA SER A 7 10.38 25.78 8.85
C SER A 7 9.01 25.37 8.31
N ALA A 8 8.69 25.80 7.09
CA ALA A 8 7.38 25.57 6.53
C ALA A 8 7.16 24.07 6.38
N LYS A 9 6.05 23.55 6.94
CA LYS A 9 5.71 22.13 6.99
C LYS A 9 6.07 21.40 5.67
N PRO A 10 6.86 20.32 5.71
CA PRO A 10 7.32 19.66 4.49
C PRO A 10 6.17 19.10 3.67
N VAL A 11 6.37 19.01 2.35
CA VAL A 11 5.42 18.35 1.44
C VAL A 11 5.75 16.88 1.39
N VAL A 12 4.83 15.99 1.78
CA VAL A 12 5.03 14.55 1.77
C VAL A 12 4.28 13.94 0.59
N ILE A 13 5.04 13.40 -0.38
CA ILE A 13 4.49 12.66 -1.52
C ILE A 13 4.34 11.19 -1.14
N HIS A 14 3.08 10.75 -1.02
CA HIS A 14 2.74 9.35 -0.81
C HIS A 14 2.20 8.75 -2.10
N VAL A 15 3.09 8.11 -2.87
CA VAL A 15 2.67 7.28 -4.00
C VAL A 15 1.92 6.04 -3.48
N PRO A 16 0.74 5.67 -4.02
CA PRO A 16 0.00 4.51 -3.53
C PRO A 16 0.88 3.25 -3.46
N LYS A 17 0.72 2.49 -2.36
CA LYS A 17 1.35 1.18 -2.12
C LYS A 17 2.87 1.22 -1.89
N THR A 18 3.45 2.37 -1.55
CA THR A 18 4.88 2.50 -1.16
C THR A 18 5.10 2.54 0.36
N GLY A 19 4.21 1.92 1.15
CA GLY A 19 4.31 1.93 2.62
C GLY A 19 4.09 3.31 3.25
N GLY A 20 3.60 4.28 2.48
CA GLY A 20 3.46 5.66 2.94
C GLY A 20 2.44 5.87 4.06
N THR A 21 1.56 4.90 4.36
CA THR A 21 0.74 4.97 5.58
C THR A 21 1.59 4.84 6.85
N THR A 22 2.53 3.90 6.91
CA THR A 22 3.44 3.79 8.07
C THR A 22 4.27 5.06 8.21
N LEU A 23 4.81 5.54 7.10
CA LEU A 23 5.60 6.77 7.07
C LEU A 23 4.78 7.99 7.51
N ILE A 24 3.66 8.31 6.84
CA ILE A 24 2.91 9.54 7.13
C ILE A 24 2.41 9.56 8.57
N MET A 25 2.06 8.41 9.13
CA MET A 25 1.63 8.28 10.52
C MET A 25 2.78 8.60 11.47
N ALA A 26 3.99 8.09 11.18
CA ALA A 26 5.20 8.42 11.94
C ALA A 26 5.56 9.91 11.84
N LEU A 27 5.44 10.52 10.65
CA LEU A 27 5.76 11.94 10.44
C LEU A 27 4.74 12.88 11.09
N THR A 28 3.45 12.51 11.09
CA THR A 28 2.36 13.38 11.56
C THR A 28 1.93 13.11 13.00
N LYS A 29 2.40 12.01 13.61
CA LYS A 29 1.93 11.51 14.93
C LYS A 29 0.41 11.31 14.97
N GLY A 30 -0.20 11.11 13.81
CA GLY A 30 -1.64 10.94 13.66
C GLY A 30 -2.10 9.55 14.09
N GLN A 31 -3.40 9.42 14.42
CA GLN A 31 -4.07 8.12 14.59
C GLN A 31 -4.80 7.67 13.31
N MET A 32 -4.92 8.57 12.33
CA MET A 32 -5.44 8.28 11.00
C MET A 32 -4.62 9.01 9.95
N GLN A 33 -4.61 8.44 8.74
CA GLN A 33 -4.01 9.07 7.58
C GLN A 33 -4.67 10.45 7.34
N PRO A 34 -3.88 11.52 7.15
CA PRO A 34 -4.43 12.84 6.85
C PRO A 34 -5.17 12.83 5.50
N LYS A 35 -6.10 13.77 5.33
CA LYS A 35 -6.70 14.04 4.02
C LYS A 35 -5.62 14.64 3.11
N ALA A 36 -5.64 14.26 1.83
CA ALA A 36 -4.71 14.80 0.86
C ALA A 36 -4.93 16.30 0.69
N ASP A 37 -3.84 17.06 0.72
CA ASP A 37 -3.79 18.52 0.66
C ASP A 37 -2.45 18.97 0.09
N GLU A 38 -2.10 20.25 0.25
CA GLU A 38 -0.85 20.82 -0.27
C GLU A 38 0.42 20.27 0.42
N HIS A 39 0.30 19.73 1.63
CA HIS A 39 1.41 19.17 2.41
C HIS A 39 1.43 17.64 2.40
N TYR A 40 0.31 17.00 2.05
CA TYR A 40 0.20 15.56 1.94
C TYR A 40 -0.34 15.20 0.55
N ARG A 41 0.58 14.87 -0.35
CA ARG A 41 0.28 14.58 -1.76
C ARG A 41 -0.11 13.13 -1.94
N HIS A 42 -1.32 12.90 -2.42
CA HIS A 42 -1.91 11.58 -2.60
C HIS A 42 -3.00 11.61 -3.67
N VAL A 43 -3.64 10.46 -3.87
CA VAL A 43 -4.79 10.34 -4.77
C VAL A 43 -6.02 11.01 -4.16
N LEU A 44 -6.64 11.90 -4.92
CA LEU A 44 -7.94 12.50 -4.67
C LEU A 44 -9.00 11.79 -5.52
N TRP A 45 -10.18 11.56 -4.94
CA TRP A 45 -11.36 11.10 -5.66
C TRP A 45 -12.25 12.30 -5.98
N ASN A 46 -12.96 12.26 -7.11
CA ASN A 46 -14.13 13.11 -7.29
C ASN A 46 -15.27 12.68 -6.35
N ASP A 47 -16.29 13.54 -6.24
CA ASP A 47 -17.44 13.32 -5.36
C ASP A 47 -18.19 12.02 -5.71
N GLU A 48 -18.30 11.68 -7.00
CA GLU A 48 -18.97 10.47 -7.47
C GLU A 48 -18.11 9.19 -7.32
N ARG A 49 -16.84 9.31 -6.92
CA ARG A 49 -15.87 8.21 -6.85
C ARG A 49 -15.73 7.41 -8.14
N THR A 50 -15.80 8.08 -9.27
CA THR A 50 -15.66 7.50 -10.61
C THR A 50 -14.33 7.83 -11.26
N ILE A 51 -13.65 8.88 -10.78
CA ILE A 51 -12.38 9.38 -11.28
C ILE A 51 -11.48 9.66 -10.08
N THR A 52 -10.19 9.40 -10.26
CA THR A 52 -9.15 9.77 -9.32
C THR A 52 -8.18 10.70 -9.98
N HIS A 53 -7.54 11.62 -9.27
CA HIS A 53 -6.38 12.36 -9.78
C HIS A 53 -5.31 12.45 -8.69
N SER A 54 -4.04 12.54 -9.08
CA SER A 54 -2.97 12.86 -8.14
C SER A 54 -2.87 14.37 -7.96
N ASN A 55 -2.85 14.84 -6.72
CA ASN A 55 -2.63 16.27 -6.44
C ASN A 55 -1.14 16.68 -6.45
N CYS A 56 -0.27 15.82 -7.00
CA CYS A 56 1.18 16.03 -7.03
C CYS A 56 1.66 16.76 -8.29
N GLY A 57 0.83 16.86 -9.34
CA GLY A 57 1.26 17.29 -10.67
C GLY A 57 1.83 18.71 -10.74
N ASP A 58 1.45 19.59 -9.82
CA ASP A 58 1.96 20.96 -9.75
C ASP A 58 3.44 21.04 -9.36
N LEU A 59 3.96 20.09 -8.59
CA LEU A 59 5.40 19.98 -8.30
C LEU A 59 6.21 19.65 -9.55
N PHE A 60 5.61 18.94 -10.50
CA PHE A 60 6.25 18.44 -11.73
C PHE A 60 5.80 19.19 -12.98
N ALA A 61 5.00 20.24 -12.82
CA ALA A 61 4.66 21.19 -13.88
C ALA A 61 5.90 22.01 -14.28
N PRO A 62 5.93 22.61 -15.48
CA PRO A 62 7.08 23.39 -15.96
C PRO A 62 7.56 24.45 -14.97
N ASP A 63 6.64 25.16 -14.31
CA ASP A 63 6.87 26.22 -13.32
C ASP A 63 7.05 25.71 -11.88
N GLY A 64 6.94 24.40 -11.64
CA GLY A 64 6.95 23.84 -10.28
C GLY A 64 8.27 24.08 -9.51
N ALA A 65 9.42 24.19 -10.18
CA ALA A 65 10.70 24.45 -9.52
C ALA A 65 10.72 25.85 -8.90
N GLU A 66 10.21 26.83 -9.62
CA GLU A 66 10.06 28.21 -9.11
C GLU A 66 9.02 28.25 -7.99
N ARG A 67 7.85 27.63 -8.22
CA ARG A 67 6.74 27.64 -7.26
C ARG A 67 7.07 26.97 -5.92
N TYR A 68 7.91 25.94 -5.95
CA TYR A 68 8.28 25.15 -4.77
C TYR A 68 9.73 25.35 -4.35
N ALA A 69 10.41 26.40 -4.84
CA ALA A 69 11.76 26.74 -4.43
C ALA A 69 11.85 26.91 -2.90
N GLY A 70 12.86 26.29 -2.29
CA GLY A 70 13.08 26.31 -0.83
C GLY A 70 12.06 25.50 -0.02
N ARG A 71 11.15 24.74 -0.66
CA ARG A 71 10.26 23.80 0.03
C ARG A 71 10.94 22.45 0.14
N GLN A 72 10.98 21.92 1.35
CA GLN A 72 11.37 20.53 1.57
C GLN A 72 10.25 19.58 1.11
N VAL A 73 10.62 18.60 0.30
CA VAL A 73 9.69 17.61 -0.26
C VAL A 73 10.15 16.20 0.08
N MET A 74 9.32 15.42 0.77
CA MET A 74 9.62 14.02 1.04
C MET A 74 9.02 13.12 -0.04
N LEU A 75 9.83 12.25 -0.62
CA LEU A 75 9.37 11.21 -1.56
C LEU A 75 9.84 9.83 -1.10
N THR A 76 8.91 8.91 -0.89
CA THR A 76 9.23 7.51 -0.56
C THR A 76 8.67 6.57 -1.61
N LEU A 77 9.56 5.75 -2.17
CA LEU A 77 9.24 4.78 -3.21
C LEU A 77 9.46 3.34 -2.75
N ARG A 78 8.79 2.44 -3.46
CA ARG A 78 9.00 0.99 -3.43
C ARG A 78 9.51 0.56 -4.80
N ALA A 79 10.22 -0.56 -4.87
CA ALA A 79 10.55 -1.19 -6.14
C ALA A 79 9.28 -1.25 -7.02
N PRO A 80 9.32 -0.71 -8.25
CA PRO A 80 8.12 -0.50 -9.06
C PRO A 80 7.28 -1.75 -9.27
N ILE A 81 7.89 -2.90 -9.57
CA ILE A 81 7.17 -4.17 -9.74
C ILE A 81 6.50 -4.65 -8.46
N ASP A 82 7.17 -4.51 -7.31
CA ASP A 82 6.61 -4.89 -6.01
C ASP A 82 5.46 -3.97 -5.59
N ARG A 83 5.52 -2.68 -5.98
CA ARG A 83 4.42 -1.72 -5.80
C ARG A 83 3.22 -2.18 -6.63
N LEU A 84 3.43 -2.50 -7.90
CA LEU A 84 2.39 -2.88 -8.84
C LEU A 84 1.73 -4.21 -8.44
N GLU A 85 2.52 -5.18 -7.98
CA GLU A 85 2.04 -6.43 -7.39
C GLU A 85 1.15 -6.13 -6.16
N SER A 86 1.63 -5.27 -5.25
CA SER A 86 0.83 -4.88 -4.08
C SER A 86 -0.47 -4.15 -4.45
N GLU A 87 -0.45 -3.36 -5.52
CA GLU A 87 -1.62 -2.67 -6.06
C GLU A 87 -2.64 -3.66 -6.62
N TYR A 88 -2.20 -4.57 -7.49
CA TYR A 88 -3.03 -5.60 -8.10
C TYR A 88 -3.77 -6.44 -7.04
N HIS A 89 -3.05 -6.93 -6.04
CA HIS A 89 -3.66 -7.76 -4.99
C HIS A 89 -4.53 -6.96 -4.02
N PHE A 90 -4.19 -5.71 -3.72
CA PHE A 90 -4.92 -4.94 -2.71
C PHE A 90 -6.11 -4.15 -3.27
N LEU A 91 -5.94 -3.50 -4.41
CA LEU A 91 -6.98 -2.70 -5.07
C LEU A 91 -7.87 -3.57 -5.96
N GLY A 92 -7.34 -4.63 -6.58
CA GLY A 92 -8.15 -5.56 -7.37
C GLY A 92 -9.26 -6.24 -6.56
N ASN A 93 -9.07 -6.40 -5.23
CA ASN A 93 -10.07 -6.96 -4.31
C ASN A 93 -11.12 -5.94 -3.84
N ARG A 94 -11.31 -4.84 -4.58
CA ARG A 94 -12.22 -3.74 -4.21
C ARG A 94 -13.02 -3.29 -5.42
N GLN A 95 -14.34 -3.40 -5.31
CA GLN A 95 -15.25 -3.14 -6.43
C GLN A 95 -15.07 -1.73 -7.01
N GLU A 96 -14.87 -0.73 -6.17
CA GLU A 96 -14.68 0.66 -6.61
C GLU A 96 -13.46 0.84 -7.52
N TYR A 97 -12.37 0.10 -7.27
CA TYR A 97 -11.16 0.17 -8.10
C TYR A 97 -11.29 -0.68 -9.38
N ARG A 98 -12.05 -1.78 -9.35
CA ARG A 98 -12.39 -2.53 -10.56
C ARG A 98 -13.27 -1.69 -11.50
N THR A 99 -14.24 -0.97 -10.94
CA THR A 99 -15.08 -0.03 -11.69
C THR A 99 -14.24 1.13 -12.25
N LEU A 100 -13.32 1.70 -11.46
CA LEU A 100 -12.38 2.72 -11.93
C LEU A 100 -11.53 2.22 -13.11
N TRP A 101 -10.99 1.00 -13.01
CA TRP A 101 -10.24 0.38 -14.11
C TRP A 101 -11.07 0.33 -15.38
N THR A 102 -12.30 -0.19 -15.31
CA THR A 102 -13.20 -0.30 -16.47
C THR A 102 -13.58 1.06 -17.04
N HIS A 103 -13.71 2.09 -16.21
CA HIS A 103 -13.95 3.45 -16.66
C HIS A 103 -12.80 3.97 -17.54
N HIS A 104 -11.55 3.81 -17.10
CA HIS A 104 -10.36 4.30 -17.82
C HIS A 104 -9.96 3.43 -19.01
N ASN A 105 -9.96 2.11 -18.83
CA ASN A 105 -9.37 1.17 -19.78
C ASN A 105 -10.40 0.53 -20.73
N ARG A 106 -11.70 0.75 -20.48
CA ARG A 106 -12.81 0.16 -21.26
C ARG A 106 -12.79 -1.38 -21.31
N THR A 107 -12.11 -2.01 -20.37
CA THR A 107 -11.98 -3.46 -20.21
C THR A 107 -12.28 -3.88 -18.77
N PRO A 108 -12.62 -5.16 -18.52
CA PRO A 108 -12.66 -5.69 -17.16
C PRO A 108 -11.28 -5.58 -16.47
N PHE A 109 -11.29 -5.54 -15.13
CA PHE A 109 -10.05 -5.62 -14.37
C PHE A 109 -9.31 -6.94 -14.67
N PRO A 110 -7.99 -6.92 -14.94
CA PRO A 110 -7.25 -8.10 -15.39
C PRO A 110 -7.36 -9.29 -14.41
N PRO A 111 -7.63 -10.51 -14.91
CA PRO A 111 -7.81 -11.69 -14.08
C PRO A 111 -6.50 -12.25 -13.50
N SER A 112 -5.35 -11.92 -14.11
CA SER A 112 -4.02 -12.33 -13.67
C SER A 112 -3.08 -11.14 -13.47
N PHE A 113 -2.03 -11.30 -12.65
CA PHE A 113 -1.01 -10.26 -12.49
C PHE A 113 -0.21 -10.06 -13.79
N ALA A 114 0.03 -11.13 -14.56
CA ALA A 114 0.69 -11.05 -15.87
C ALA A 114 -0.09 -10.16 -16.85
N GLU A 115 -1.41 -10.36 -16.97
CA GLU A 115 -2.27 -9.49 -17.80
C GLU A 115 -2.36 -8.07 -17.23
N PHE A 116 -2.33 -7.91 -15.91
CA PHE A 116 -2.28 -6.60 -15.29
C PHE A 116 -1.01 -5.85 -15.70
N VAL A 117 0.17 -6.47 -15.62
CA VAL A 117 1.46 -5.87 -16.04
C VAL A 117 1.48 -5.52 -17.53
N ALA A 118 0.85 -6.35 -18.37
CA ALA A 118 0.81 -6.14 -19.82
C ALA A 118 -0.16 -5.02 -20.26
N ALA A 119 -1.05 -4.55 -19.40
CA ALA A 119 -2.05 -3.54 -19.73
C ALA A 119 -1.48 -2.11 -19.77
N ASP A 120 -2.12 -1.21 -20.52
CA ASP A 120 -1.68 0.20 -20.62
C ASP A 120 -2.01 1.00 -19.36
N GLY A 121 -3.14 0.72 -18.70
CA GLY A 121 -3.53 1.39 -17.46
C GLY A 121 -2.59 1.12 -16.28
N SER A 122 -1.79 0.07 -16.31
CA SER A 122 -0.86 -0.25 -15.22
C SER A 122 0.56 0.27 -15.43
N SER A 123 0.88 0.75 -16.63
CA SER A 123 2.24 1.19 -16.97
C SER A 123 2.58 2.53 -16.34
N GLU A 124 3.86 2.74 -16.04
CA GLU A 124 4.45 4.00 -15.55
C GLU A 124 3.67 4.63 -14.40
N SER A 125 3.10 3.78 -13.54
CA SER A 125 2.16 4.20 -12.51
C SER A 125 2.73 5.19 -11.49
N ILE A 126 4.03 5.11 -11.19
CA ILE A 126 4.69 6.07 -10.28
C ILE A 126 4.87 7.40 -11.01
N THR A 127 5.40 7.36 -12.23
CA THR A 127 5.68 8.55 -13.04
C THR A 127 4.39 9.29 -13.37
N LYS A 128 3.34 8.58 -13.78
CA LYS A 128 1.99 9.13 -14.01
C LYS A 128 1.43 9.78 -12.75
N PHE A 129 1.58 9.15 -11.59
CA PHE A 129 1.17 9.74 -10.32
C PHE A 129 1.92 11.05 -10.02
N LEU A 130 3.24 11.10 -10.23
CA LEU A 130 4.03 12.33 -10.03
C LEU A 130 3.60 13.44 -11.00
N LEU A 131 3.25 13.08 -12.24
CA LEU A 131 2.69 14.00 -13.24
C LEU A 131 1.25 14.47 -12.95
N GLY A 132 0.62 14.01 -11.86
CA GLY A 132 -0.74 14.42 -11.49
C GLY A 132 -1.86 13.63 -12.17
N ARG A 133 -1.53 12.53 -12.88
CA ARG A 133 -2.51 11.75 -13.65
C ARG A 133 -3.36 10.84 -12.77
N ASP A 134 -4.42 10.35 -13.38
CA ASP A 134 -5.40 9.46 -12.78
C ASP A 134 -4.82 8.06 -12.55
N LEU A 135 -5.28 7.38 -11.49
CA LEU A 135 -4.98 5.97 -11.32
C LEU A 135 -5.59 5.18 -12.49
N TYR A 136 -4.78 4.31 -13.08
CA TYR A 136 -5.13 3.53 -14.27
C TYR A 136 -5.24 4.31 -15.58
N ASP A 137 -4.68 5.52 -15.68
CA ASP A 137 -4.56 6.25 -16.95
C ASP A 137 -3.80 5.40 -18.00
N PRO A 138 -4.44 5.00 -19.12
CA PRO A 138 -3.80 4.20 -20.16
C PRO A 138 -2.86 5.01 -21.06
N THR A 139 -2.87 6.34 -20.97
CA THR A 139 -2.07 7.21 -21.83
C THR A 139 -0.58 7.03 -21.54
N PRO A 140 0.29 6.77 -22.54
CA PRO A 140 1.72 6.67 -22.32
C PRO A 140 2.33 7.95 -21.72
N VAL A 141 3.45 7.78 -21.01
CA VAL A 141 4.32 8.89 -20.60
C VAL A 141 5.25 9.21 -21.76
N THR A 142 5.24 10.45 -22.21
CA THR A 142 6.15 10.93 -23.26
C THR A 142 7.57 11.10 -22.72
N ALA A 143 8.56 11.16 -23.61
CA ALA A 143 9.96 11.36 -23.20
C ALA A 143 10.17 12.68 -22.44
N GLU A 144 9.58 13.77 -22.93
CA GLU A 144 9.63 15.08 -22.28
C GLU A 144 9.06 15.03 -20.85
N GLU A 145 7.94 14.32 -20.65
CA GLU A 145 7.34 14.19 -19.33
C GLU A 145 8.20 13.38 -18.37
N GLY A 146 8.75 12.25 -18.83
CA GLY A 146 9.63 11.40 -18.03
C GLY A 146 10.93 12.11 -17.65
N GLU A 147 11.56 12.80 -18.60
CA GLU A 147 12.76 13.61 -18.36
C GLU A 147 12.49 14.75 -17.38
N ARG A 148 11.35 15.44 -17.51
CA ARG A 148 10.95 16.49 -16.58
C ARG A 148 10.77 15.97 -15.16
N VAL A 149 10.22 14.78 -14.97
CA VAL A 149 10.13 14.17 -13.63
C VAL A 149 11.52 13.97 -13.04
N LEU A 150 12.45 13.40 -13.80
CA LEU A 150 13.83 13.18 -13.34
C LEU A 150 14.54 14.50 -13.02
N GLN A 151 14.46 15.48 -13.92
CA GLN A 151 15.03 16.81 -13.71
C GLN A 151 14.48 17.45 -12.43
N ARG A 152 13.18 17.32 -12.18
CA ARG A 152 12.55 17.90 -10.99
C ARG A 152 13.04 17.27 -9.68
N LEU A 153 13.48 16.01 -9.70
CA LEU A 153 14.11 15.37 -8.53
C LEU A 153 15.46 16.01 -8.16
N ASP A 154 16.09 16.75 -9.08
CA ASP A 154 17.34 17.48 -8.86
C ASP A 154 17.12 18.96 -8.52
N GLU A 155 16.06 19.56 -9.05
CA GLU A 155 15.77 20.99 -8.87
C GLU A 155 15.15 21.32 -7.51
N LEU A 156 14.43 20.38 -6.90
CA LEU A 156 13.77 20.57 -5.60
C LEU A 156 14.53 19.90 -4.45
N GLU A 157 14.33 20.42 -3.26
CA GLU A 157 14.93 19.90 -2.03
C GLU A 157 14.22 18.63 -1.56
N PHE A 158 14.52 17.51 -2.21
CA PHE A 158 13.95 16.23 -1.85
C PHE A 158 14.63 15.56 -0.66
N VAL A 159 13.84 15.00 0.25
CA VAL A 159 14.24 13.97 1.21
C VAL A 159 13.70 12.63 0.72
N PHE A 160 14.61 11.73 0.35
CA PHE A 160 14.24 10.46 -0.25
C PHE A 160 14.05 9.37 0.79
N GLY A 161 13.27 8.36 0.43
CA GLY A 161 12.99 7.18 1.24
C GLY A 161 12.71 5.94 0.41
N LEU A 162 12.96 4.78 1.01
CA LEU A 162 12.68 3.48 0.40
C LEU A 162 11.85 2.62 1.35
N THR A 163 10.74 2.07 0.86
CA THR A 163 9.80 1.27 1.67
C THR A 163 10.47 0.09 2.38
N HIS A 164 11.41 -0.59 1.71
CA HIS A 164 12.11 -1.76 2.24
C HIS A 164 13.25 -1.39 3.21
N ARG A 165 13.57 -0.09 3.33
CA ARG A 165 14.52 0.49 4.29
C ARG A 165 13.82 1.55 5.14
N MET A 166 12.66 1.19 5.72
CA MET A 166 11.82 2.14 6.44
C MET A 166 12.52 2.78 7.64
N GLU A 167 13.37 2.02 8.35
CA GLU A 167 14.16 2.56 9.47
C GLU A 167 15.12 3.67 9.02
N ASP A 168 15.90 3.42 7.98
CA ASP A 168 16.77 4.44 7.37
C ASP A 168 15.96 5.62 6.81
N THR A 169 14.79 5.35 6.24
CA THR A 169 13.89 6.37 5.71
C THR A 169 13.41 7.31 6.82
N ILE A 170 13.01 6.78 7.97
CA ILE A 170 12.61 7.57 9.14
C ILE A 170 13.81 8.38 9.65
N ARG A 171 14.98 7.74 9.83
CA ARG A 171 16.18 8.44 10.28
C ARG A 171 16.59 9.60 9.36
N ASN A 172 16.51 9.39 8.04
CA ASN A 172 16.79 10.43 7.06
C ASN A 172 15.78 11.59 7.14
N ALA A 173 14.49 11.25 7.32
CA ALA A 173 13.43 12.24 7.51
C ALA A 173 13.62 13.05 8.79
N GLU A 174 13.89 12.40 9.92
CA GLU A 174 14.16 13.07 11.20
C GLU A 174 15.31 14.08 11.08
N HIS A 175 16.43 13.65 10.47
CA HIS A 175 17.59 14.50 10.31
C HIS A 175 17.36 15.68 9.35
N ARG A 176 16.77 15.43 8.18
CA ARG A 176 16.70 16.43 7.11
C ARG A 176 15.48 17.33 7.20
N LEU A 177 14.37 16.84 7.76
CA LEU A 177 13.13 17.61 7.93
C LEU A 177 13.01 18.25 9.31
N ASP A 178 13.99 18.02 10.19
CA ASP A 178 13.97 18.47 11.60
C ASP A 178 12.68 18.03 12.33
N ILE A 179 12.37 16.74 12.21
CA ILE A 179 11.21 16.11 12.85
C ILE A 179 11.66 15.03 13.82
N THR A 180 10.81 14.69 14.79
CA THR A 180 11.07 13.60 15.74
C THR A 180 9.92 12.62 15.73
N CYS A 181 10.21 11.37 15.39
CA CYS A 181 9.28 10.26 15.43
C CYS A 181 9.27 9.58 16.80
N GLU A 182 8.22 8.80 17.09
CA GLU A 182 8.15 7.99 18.31
C GLU A 182 9.16 6.83 18.26
N GLN A 183 9.66 6.39 19.43
CA GLN A 183 10.65 5.31 19.51
C GLN A 183 10.09 3.96 19.02
N GLU A 184 8.79 3.72 19.24
CA GLU A 184 8.06 2.57 18.75
C GLU A 184 7.06 3.00 17.69
N LEU A 185 7.27 2.54 16.46
CA LEU A 185 6.42 2.87 15.31
C LEU A 185 5.56 1.67 14.94
N LYS A 186 4.25 1.86 14.85
CA LYS A 186 3.33 0.79 14.43
C LYS A 186 3.50 0.49 12.94
N ARG A 187 3.57 -0.79 12.59
CA ARG A 187 3.45 -1.24 11.20
C ARG A 187 2.00 -1.11 10.77
N HIS A 188 1.73 -0.13 9.91
CA HIS A 188 0.40 0.05 9.36
C HIS A 188 0.25 -0.74 8.05
N ARG A 189 -0.83 -1.51 7.95
CA ARG A 189 -1.26 -2.20 6.72
C ARG A 189 -0.22 -3.18 6.16
N THR A 190 0.32 -4.04 7.04
CA THR A 190 1.09 -5.22 6.64
C THR A 190 0.25 -6.12 5.73
N SER A 191 0.80 -6.61 4.62
CA SER A 191 0.12 -7.61 3.80
C SER A 191 -0.12 -8.87 4.63
N VAL A 192 -1.39 -9.26 4.81
CA VAL A 192 -1.77 -10.42 5.62
C VAL A 192 -1.34 -11.73 4.96
N HIS A 193 -1.44 -11.78 3.64
CA HIS A 193 -0.95 -12.88 2.81
C HIS A 193 -0.43 -12.30 1.48
N LYS A 194 0.70 -12.83 1.03
CA LYS A 194 1.26 -12.57 -0.30
C LYS A 194 1.49 -13.94 -0.94
N PRO A 195 0.83 -14.25 -2.07
CA PRO A 195 1.07 -15.51 -2.77
C PRO A 195 2.55 -15.65 -3.13
N GLU A 196 3.04 -16.89 -3.18
CA GLU A 196 4.36 -17.14 -3.73
C GLU A 196 4.39 -16.78 -5.22
N ARG A 197 5.55 -16.30 -5.68
CA ARG A 197 5.76 -15.98 -7.09
C ARG A 197 5.79 -17.27 -7.90
N ALA A 198 4.93 -17.36 -8.89
CA ALA A 198 4.82 -18.53 -9.75
C ALA A 198 6.01 -18.66 -10.73
N ALA A 199 6.09 -19.78 -11.44
CA ALA A 199 7.19 -20.10 -12.35
C ALA A 199 7.32 -19.14 -13.55
N ASP A 200 6.27 -18.38 -13.87
CA ASP A 200 6.22 -17.37 -14.93
C ASP A 200 6.77 -15.99 -14.50
N TRP A 201 7.22 -15.84 -13.25
CA TRP A 201 7.66 -14.55 -12.70
C TRP A 201 8.72 -13.84 -13.55
N SER A 202 9.71 -14.57 -14.08
CA SER A 202 10.76 -13.96 -14.91
C SER A 202 10.20 -13.33 -16.20
N ALA A 203 9.17 -13.93 -16.80
CA ALA A 203 8.52 -13.39 -18.00
C ALA A 203 7.67 -12.15 -17.66
N ILE A 204 7.01 -12.18 -16.50
CA ILE A 204 6.28 -11.01 -15.97
C ILE A 204 7.25 -9.85 -15.72
N GLU A 205 8.40 -10.12 -15.09
CA GLU A 205 9.43 -9.12 -14.81
C GLU A 205 10.00 -8.51 -16.09
N GLN A 206 10.28 -9.33 -17.11
CA GLN A 206 10.73 -8.82 -18.40
C GLN A 206 9.68 -7.88 -19.03
N THR A 207 8.42 -8.33 -19.09
CA THR A 207 7.31 -7.51 -19.62
C THR A 207 7.17 -6.20 -18.85
N PHE A 208 7.32 -6.26 -17.53
CA PHE A 208 7.28 -5.10 -16.66
C PHE A 208 8.40 -4.11 -17.01
N LEU A 209 9.65 -4.57 -17.16
CA LEU A 209 10.80 -3.72 -17.50
C LEU A 209 10.62 -3.02 -18.84
N GLU A 210 10.11 -3.73 -19.84
CA GLU A 210 9.87 -3.17 -21.19
C GLU A 210 8.79 -2.08 -21.19
N ARG A 211 7.79 -2.20 -20.32
CA ARG A 211 6.61 -1.30 -20.28
C ARG A 211 6.74 -0.17 -19.27
N ASN A 212 7.74 -0.19 -18.38
CA ASN A 212 7.89 0.77 -17.29
C ASN A 212 9.28 1.43 -17.21
N PRO A 213 9.90 1.85 -18.34
CA PRO A 213 11.24 2.45 -18.33
C PRO A 213 11.33 3.73 -17.46
N TRP A 214 10.30 4.56 -17.40
CA TRP A 214 10.34 5.80 -16.61
C TRP A 214 10.24 5.53 -15.10
N ASP A 215 9.36 4.62 -14.68
CA ASP A 215 9.29 4.15 -13.30
C ASP A 215 10.61 3.51 -12.87
N GLN A 216 11.30 2.79 -13.77
CA GLN A 216 12.65 2.27 -13.50
C GLN A 216 13.65 3.41 -13.30
N ALA A 217 13.67 4.39 -14.21
CA ALA A 217 14.59 5.52 -14.13
C ALA A 217 14.36 6.35 -12.86
N VAL A 218 13.11 6.68 -12.55
CA VAL A 218 12.71 7.41 -11.35
C VAL A 218 13.10 6.64 -10.09
N PHE A 219 12.83 5.33 -10.05
CA PHE A 219 13.20 4.52 -8.89
C PHE A 219 14.71 4.44 -8.71
N ALA A 220 15.49 4.22 -9.78
CA ALA A 220 16.94 4.20 -9.73
C ALA A 220 17.51 5.55 -9.25
N ALA A 221 16.96 6.66 -9.75
CA ALA A 221 17.30 8.02 -9.33
C ALA A 221 17.07 8.23 -7.82
N VAL A 222 15.92 7.78 -7.30
CA VAL A 222 15.59 7.85 -5.87
C VAL A 222 16.51 6.95 -5.03
N VAL A 223 16.82 5.74 -5.49
CA VAL A 223 17.73 4.82 -4.79
C VAL A 223 19.14 5.42 -4.66
N SER A 224 19.67 5.99 -5.75
CA SER A 224 21.00 6.64 -5.73
C SER A 224 21.03 7.79 -4.72
N ARG A 225 20.11 8.74 -4.87
CA ARG A 225 20.06 9.95 -4.02
C ARG A 225 19.75 9.60 -2.56
N PHE A 226 18.89 8.62 -2.31
CA PHE A 226 18.67 8.12 -0.95
C PHE A 226 19.95 7.54 -0.36
N THR A 227 20.69 6.73 -1.11
CA THR A 227 21.94 6.13 -0.65
C THR A 227 22.98 7.20 -0.31
N GLU A 228 23.10 8.22 -1.15
CA GLU A 228 23.94 9.40 -0.88
C GLU A 228 23.50 10.14 0.38
N GLN A 229 22.19 10.38 0.55
CA GLN A 229 21.64 11.05 1.73
C GLN A 229 21.93 10.28 3.02
N ILE A 230 21.81 8.95 2.98
CA ILE A 230 22.12 8.07 4.12
C ILE A 230 23.61 8.09 4.44
N ALA A 231 24.48 8.10 3.44
CA ALA A 231 25.93 8.12 3.65
C ALA A 231 26.42 9.40 4.34
N THR A 232 25.68 10.51 4.26
CA THR A 232 25.99 11.77 4.95
C THR A 232 25.38 11.90 6.34
N LEU A 233 24.56 10.92 6.77
CA LEU A 233 23.95 10.99 8.10
C LEU A 233 25.04 10.83 9.18
N PRO A 234 24.95 11.56 10.29
CA PRO A 234 25.83 11.33 11.43
C PRO A 234 25.64 9.91 11.97
N GLU A 235 26.69 9.33 12.56
CA GLU A 235 26.54 8.10 13.32
C GLU A 235 25.50 8.31 14.42
N SER A 236 24.47 7.46 14.42
CA SER A 236 23.39 7.58 15.40
C SER A 236 23.92 7.16 16.77
N THR A 237 23.94 8.09 17.72
CA THR A 237 24.07 7.77 19.14
C THR A 237 22.72 7.39 19.77
N GLU A 238 21.61 7.62 19.05
CA GLU A 238 20.26 7.24 19.47
C GLU A 238 19.94 5.79 19.10
N GLN A 239 19.10 5.15 19.92
CA GLN A 239 18.56 3.82 19.62
C GLN A 239 17.72 3.87 18.34
N ALA A 240 18.00 2.94 17.44
CA ALA A 240 17.18 2.65 16.26
C ALA A 240 15.69 2.61 16.63
N ARG A 241 14.85 3.24 15.78
CA ARG A 241 13.40 3.19 15.94
C ARG A 241 12.94 1.75 15.75
N SER A 242 12.14 1.23 16.67
CA SER A 242 11.59 -0.11 16.57
C SER A 242 10.25 -0.09 15.84
N PHE A 243 9.97 -1.13 15.05
CA PHE A 243 8.69 -1.27 14.38
C PHE A 243 7.88 -2.38 15.02
N VAL A 244 6.77 -2.03 15.66
CA VAL A 244 5.90 -2.96 16.37
C VAL A 244 4.70 -3.37 15.52
N GLY A 245 4.26 -4.61 15.70
CA GLY A 245 3.11 -5.21 15.04
C GLY A 245 3.46 -6.15 13.88
N ASP A 246 2.52 -7.02 13.55
CA ASP A 246 2.68 -8.13 12.61
C ASP A 246 1.52 -8.22 11.60
N ARG A 247 1.40 -9.37 10.92
CA ARG A 247 0.34 -9.59 9.92
C ARG A 247 -1.05 -9.74 10.55
N TYR A 248 -1.15 -10.13 11.81
CA TYR A 248 -2.42 -10.27 12.51
C TYR A 248 -2.99 -8.91 12.92
N ASP A 249 -2.15 -7.92 13.20
CA ASP A 249 -2.59 -6.52 13.33
C ASP A 249 -3.17 -5.99 12.00
N GLY A 250 -2.55 -6.40 10.89
CA GLY A 250 -3.08 -6.15 9.55
C GLY A 250 -4.47 -6.77 9.34
N LEU A 251 -4.68 -8.00 9.84
CA LEU A 251 -5.97 -8.69 9.79
C LEU A 251 -7.04 -7.95 10.60
N LEU A 252 -6.72 -7.42 11.79
CA LEU A 252 -7.68 -6.64 12.57
C LEU A 252 -8.20 -5.43 11.80
N GLY A 253 -7.31 -4.72 11.10
CA GLY A 253 -7.70 -3.63 10.22
C GLY A 253 -8.54 -4.08 9.02
N PHE A 254 -8.27 -5.28 8.49
CA PHE A 254 -8.99 -5.86 7.35
C PHE A 254 -10.44 -6.22 7.69
N VAL A 255 -10.68 -6.78 8.89
CA VAL A 255 -12.01 -7.21 9.36
C VAL A 255 -12.78 -6.11 10.11
N ALA A 256 -12.16 -4.96 10.36
CA ALA A 256 -12.79 -3.85 11.06
C ALA A 256 -13.85 -3.13 10.19
N PRO A 257 -14.85 -2.49 10.81
CA PRO A 257 -15.75 -1.58 10.12
C PRO A 257 -14.98 -0.46 9.38
N PRO A 258 -15.52 0.06 8.26
CA PRO A 258 -16.81 -0.28 7.68
C PRO A 258 -16.79 -1.51 6.76
N ALA A 259 -15.60 -2.03 6.43
CA ALA A 259 -15.47 -3.13 5.48
C ALA A 259 -16.06 -4.44 6.04
N SER A 260 -15.83 -4.72 7.33
CA SER A 260 -16.37 -5.87 8.07
C SER A 260 -16.18 -7.20 7.32
N ARG A 261 -15.00 -7.37 6.71
CA ARG A 261 -14.63 -8.54 5.92
C ARG A 261 -14.50 -9.78 6.80
N THR A 262 -14.64 -10.96 6.20
CA THR A 262 -14.30 -12.22 6.86
C THR A 262 -12.81 -12.55 6.68
N PRO A 263 -12.10 -13.11 7.68
CA PRO A 263 -10.75 -13.64 7.52
C PRO A 263 -10.56 -14.56 6.29
N PHE A 264 -11.60 -15.28 5.85
CA PHE A 264 -11.52 -16.12 4.64
C PHE A 264 -11.21 -15.33 3.36
N GLU A 265 -11.63 -14.06 3.27
CA GLU A 265 -11.39 -13.22 2.09
C GLU A 265 -9.88 -12.99 1.84
N VAL A 266 -9.02 -13.24 2.82
CA VAL A 266 -7.55 -13.19 2.65
C VAL A 266 -7.08 -14.20 1.59
N PHE A 267 -7.75 -15.35 1.48
CA PHE A 267 -7.36 -16.49 0.65
C PHE A 267 -8.25 -16.69 -0.58
N VAL A 268 -9.13 -15.74 -0.89
CA VAL A 268 -10.13 -15.87 -1.97
C VAL A 268 -9.53 -16.18 -3.34
N LYS A 269 -8.28 -15.77 -3.60
CA LYS A 269 -7.58 -16.05 -4.87
C LYS A 269 -7.15 -17.50 -5.01
N GLU A 270 -7.18 -18.28 -3.93
CA GLU A 270 -6.87 -19.70 -3.93
C GLU A 270 -8.11 -20.56 -4.15
N PHE A 271 -9.30 -19.97 -4.13
CA PHE A 271 -10.55 -20.71 -4.32
C PHE A 271 -10.80 -20.97 -5.81
N PRO A 272 -11.30 -22.17 -6.17
CA PRO A 272 -11.68 -22.50 -7.55
C PRO A 272 -12.83 -21.64 -8.07
N ASP A 273 -13.75 -21.22 -7.20
CA ASP A 273 -14.89 -20.36 -7.55
C ASP A 273 -15.04 -19.18 -6.55
N PRO A 274 -14.36 -18.04 -6.81
CA PRO A 274 -14.48 -16.83 -6.00
C PRO A 274 -15.90 -16.25 -5.94
N ASP A 275 -16.70 -16.42 -7.01
CA ASP A 275 -18.06 -15.85 -7.08
C ASP A 275 -19.01 -16.62 -6.16
N ALA A 276 -18.91 -17.95 -6.13
CA ALA A 276 -19.63 -18.78 -5.16
C ALA A 276 -19.27 -18.42 -3.71
N PHE A 277 -17.99 -18.15 -3.44
CA PHE A 277 -17.56 -17.67 -2.13
C PHE A 277 -18.20 -16.32 -1.76
N TYR A 278 -18.20 -15.33 -2.66
CA TYR A 278 -18.82 -14.03 -2.36
C TYR A 278 -20.35 -14.11 -2.23
N ALA A 279 -21.01 -15.00 -2.97
CA ALA A 279 -22.43 -15.31 -2.75
C ALA A 279 -22.65 -15.86 -1.34
N TRP A 280 -21.84 -16.83 -0.91
CA TRP A 280 -21.89 -17.41 0.44
C TRP A 280 -21.68 -16.35 1.54
N VAL A 281 -20.69 -15.47 1.37
CA VAL A 281 -20.40 -14.36 2.29
C VAL A 281 -21.57 -13.39 2.37
N THR A 282 -22.18 -13.06 1.23
CA THR A 282 -23.32 -12.13 1.15
C THR A 282 -24.52 -12.66 1.93
N GLU A 283 -24.86 -13.94 1.73
CA GLU A 283 -25.95 -14.61 2.47
C GLU A 283 -25.71 -14.65 3.99
N ARG A 284 -24.44 -14.68 4.42
CA ARG A 284 -24.03 -14.85 5.83
C ARG A 284 -23.46 -13.59 6.47
N LYS A 285 -23.55 -12.43 5.80
CA LYS A 285 -22.89 -11.19 6.20
C LYS A 285 -23.12 -10.81 7.67
N MET A 286 -24.37 -10.87 8.14
CA MET A 286 -24.71 -10.54 9.52
C MET A 286 -24.05 -11.50 10.53
N ALA A 287 -24.03 -12.79 10.21
CA ALA A 287 -23.45 -13.82 11.06
C ALA A 287 -21.92 -13.71 11.12
N LEU A 288 -21.26 -13.48 9.98
CA LEU A 288 -19.82 -13.24 9.92
C LEU A 288 -19.41 -11.95 10.64
N THR A 289 -20.20 -10.88 10.48
CA THR A 289 -19.98 -9.62 11.22
C THR A 289 -20.10 -9.86 12.73
N HIS A 290 -21.08 -10.65 13.17
CA HIS A 290 -21.24 -11.00 14.58
C HIS A 290 -20.04 -11.80 15.11
N LEU A 291 -19.51 -12.75 14.34
CA LEU A 291 -18.28 -13.47 14.68
C LEU A 291 -17.10 -12.50 14.88
N ASN A 292 -16.91 -11.55 13.95
CA ASN A 292 -15.86 -10.53 14.07
C ASN A 292 -16.01 -9.72 15.37
N VAL A 293 -17.23 -9.28 15.71
CA VAL A 293 -17.48 -8.49 16.92
C VAL A 293 -17.18 -9.29 18.19
N MET A 294 -17.63 -10.55 18.26
CA MET A 294 -17.39 -11.40 19.43
C MET A 294 -15.90 -11.69 19.61
N ALA A 295 -15.20 -12.06 18.54
CA ALA A 295 -13.77 -12.35 18.60
C ALA A 295 -12.93 -11.12 18.95
N ARG A 296 -13.28 -9.95 18.41
CA ARG A 296 -12.57 -8.71 18.76
C ARG A 296 -12.77 -8.34 20.23
N ARG A 297 -13.96 -8.56 20.78
CA ARG A 297 -14.24 -8.29 22.19
C ARG A 297 -13.43 -9.20 23.11
N ALA A 298 -13.24 -10.47 22.74
CA ALA A 298 -12.45 -11.43 23.52
C ALA A 298 -10.94 -11.17 23.45
N ALA A 299 -10.45 -10.63 22.33
CA ALA A 299 -9.03 -10.52 22.05
C ALA A 299 -8.36 -9.21 22.48
N GLU A 300 -9.10 -8.22 23.01
CA GLU A 300 -8.53 -6.92 23.46
C GLU A 300 -7.65 -6.17 22.42
N ASN A 301 -7.89 -6.39 21.11
CA ASN A 301 -7.09 -5.93 19.97
C ASN A 301 -5.76 -6.66 19.72
N ASP A 302 -5.54 -7.84 20.28
CA ASP A 302 -4.51 -8.78 19.84
C ASP A 302 -5.02 -9.52 18.58
N GLY A 303 -4.34 -9.32 17.45
CA GLY A 303 -4.75 -9.91 16.17
C GLY A 303 -4.66 -11.44 16.14
N ARG A 304 -3.69 -12.03 16.84
CA ARG A 304 -3.49 -13.48 16.88
C ARG A 304 -4.55 -14.12 17.77
N ALA A 305 -4.80 -13.54 18.95
CA ALA A 305 -5.89 -13.98 19.82
C ALA A 305 -7.25 -13.84 19.13
N PHE A 306 -7.46 -12.75 18.39
CA PHE A 306 -8.66 -12.57 17.56
C PHE A 306 -8.81 -13.70 16.54
N THR A 307 -7.76 -14.04 15.80
CA THR A 307 -7.81 -15.06 14.74
C THR A 307 -8.18 -16.43 15.32
N ARG A 308 -7.62 -16.78 16.48
CA ARG A 308 -7.92 -18.05 17.18
C ARG A 308 -9.38 -18.12 17.64
N ASP A 309 -9.85 -17.13 18.38
CA ASP A 309 -11.24 -17.13 18.87
C ASP A 309 -12.24 -17.07 17.70
N TRP A 310 -11.91 -16.31 16.64
CA TRP A 310 -12.73 -16.27 15.44
C TRP A 310 -12.83 -17.65 14.78
N LEU A 311 -11.70 -18.38 14.65
CA LEU A 311 -11.65 -19.74 14.10
C LEU A 311 -12.48 -20.72 14.92
N GLU A 312 -12.32 -20.75 16.24
CA GLU A 312 -13.07 -21.62 17.14
C GLU A 312 -14.58 -21.46 16.91
N ARG A 313 -15.05 -20.22 16.86
CA ARG A 313 -16.47 -19.92 16.63
C ARG A 313 -16.91 -20.25 15.20
N ALA A 314 -16.06 -19.99 14.22
CA ALA A 314 -16.35 -20.25 12.82
C ALA A 314 -16.45 -21.75 12.54
N LEU A 315 -15.57 -22.58 13.11
CA LEU A 315 -15.59 -24.04 12.98
C LEU A 315 -16.86 -24.66 13.57
N VAL A 316 -17.31 -24.15 14.72
CA VAL A 316 -18.59 -24.59 15.32
C VAL A 316 -19.79 -24.19 14.45
N LYS A 317 -19.75 -22.99 13.88
CA LYS A 317 -20.89 -22.43 13.13
C LYS A 317 -21.00 -22.96 11.70
N TYR A 318 -19.87 -23.24 11.06
CA TYR A 318 -19.80 -23.63 9.66
C TYR A 318 -18.88 -24.86 9.48
N PRO A 319 -19.20 -26.00 10.12
CA PRO A 319 -18.31 -27.16 10.08
C PRO A 319 -17.98 -27.57 8.64
N PRO A 320 -16.69 -27.81 8.33
CA PRO A 320 -16.28 -28.22 6.98
C PRO A 320 -16.82 -29.61 6.65
N SER A 321 -16.98 -29.90 5.36
CA SER A 321 -17.30 -31.24 4.90
C SER A 321 -16.09 -32.17 5.04
N GLY A 322 -16.22 -33.25 5.80
CA GLY A 322 -15.18 -34.25 6.03
C GLY A 322 -15.19 -34.78 7.46
N ASP A 323 -14.64 -35.98 7.66
CA ASP A 323 -14.61 -36.63 8.98
C ASP A 323 -13.44 -36.16 9.86
N GLU A 324 -12.42 -35.53 9.28
CA GLU A 324 -11.24 -35.07 10.01
C GLU A 324 -11.43 -33.68 10.61
N PRO A 325 -11.29 -33.52 11.94
CA PRO A 325 -11.35 -32.20 12.57
C PRO A 325 -10.18 -31.32 12.09
N ILE A 326 -10.43 -30.01 12.02
CA ILE A 326 -9.37 -29.02 11.81
C ILE A 326 -8.83 -28.62 13.18
N GLU A 327 -7.57 -28.97 13.45
CA GLU A 327 -6.85 -28.48 14.63
C GLU A 327 -6.36 -27.05 14.38
N ILE A 328 -6.52 -26.18 15.39
CA ILE A 328 -6.07 -24.79 15.30
C ILE A 328 -4.59 -24.73 15.65
N ASP A 329 -3.79 -24.24 14.69
CA ASP A 329 -2.40 -23.90 14.95
C ASP A 329 -2.36 -22.62 15.79
N HIS A 330 -1.89 -22.73 17.03
CA HIS A 330 -1.81 -21.61 17.95
C HIS A 330 -0.65 -20.65 17.62
N ASP A 331 0.37 -21.14 16.90
CA ASP A 331 1.57 -20.42 16.46
C ASP A 331 1.39 -19.84 15.05
N ASP A 332 0.46 -20.38 14.25
CA ASP A 332 0.00 -19.76 13.01
C ASP A 332 -1.49 -19.98 12.71
N PRO A 333 -2.39 -19.26 13.41
CA PRO A 333 -3.82 -19.44 13.18
C PRO A 333 -4.27 -18.95 11.80
N LEU A 334 -3.47 -18.15 11.08
CA LEU A 334 -3.81 -17.75 9.71
C LEU A 334 -3.68 -18.92 8.73
N GLU A 335 -2.72 -19.83 8.92
CA GLU A 335 -2.62 -21.04 8.10
C GLU A 335 -3.79 -22.00 8.36
N THR A 336 -4.28 -22.05 9.61
CA THR A 336 -5.55 -22.76 9.90
C THR A 336 -6.74 -22.10 9.20
N VAL A 337 -6.83 -20.76 9.17
CA VAL A 337 -7.88 -20.06 8.38
C VAL A 337 -7.79 -20.45 6.91
N ARG A 338 -6.59 -20.50 6.34
CA ARG A 338 -6.36 -20.91 4.94
C ARG A 338 -6.85 -22.34 4.69
N THR A 339 -6.38 -23.29 5.49
CA THR A 339 -6.76 -24.70 5.41
C THR A 339 -8.28 -24.88 5.54
N TYR A 340 -8.89 -24.17 6.48
CA TYR A 340 -10.33 -24.21 6.70
C TYR A 340 -11.11 -23.62 5.53
N ALA A 341 -10.68 -22.48 5.00
CA ALA A 341 -11.30 -21.87 3.84
C ALA A 341 -11.23 -22.77 2.59
N LEU A 342 -10.07 -23.40 2.36
CA LEU A 342 -9.89 -24.36 1.27
C LEU A 342 -10.75 -25.62 1.44
N ARG A 343 -11.01 -26.10 2.67
CA ARG A 343 -11.97 -27.21 2.86
C ARG A 343 -13.43 -26.79 2.64
N LEU A 344 -13.76 -25.52 2.85
CA LEU A 344 -15.13 -25.01 2.64
C LEU A 344 -15.43 -24.66 1.19
N PHE A 345 -14.43 -24.20 0.44
CA PHE A 345 -14.61 -23.59 -0.88
C PHE A 345 -13.72 -24.15 -1.98
N GLY A 346 -12.77 -25.03 -1.65
CA GLY A 346 -11.77 -25.62 -2.55
C GLY A 346 -12.19 -26.89 -3.26
#